data_AF-A0A8T3ZLT4-F1
#
_entry.id   AF-A0A8T3ZLT4-F1
#
_cell.length_a   1.000
_cell.length_b   1.000
_cell.length_c   1.000
_cell.angle_alpha   90.00
_cell.angle_beta   90.00
_cell.angle_gamma   90.00
#
_symmetry.space_group_name_H-M   'P 1'
#
loop_
_entity.id
_entity.type
_entity.pdbx_description
1 polymer ?
#
loop_
_entity_poly.entity_id
_entity_poly.type
_entity_poly.pdbx_seq_one_letter_code
_entity_poly.pdbx_strand_id
1 'polypeptide(L)'
;MTSVEEHQKNIKQFLDDINEKIRAGLLLDRQKIIAFSASEAAANLLEYYLHKKQLVQAGFRVNHRYFTSERKAESYFSFPFSKKQEIIKLLIKQEEYRDILCYGKEKEIKKVQEAIDNLTKLKQLIIEELGEEI
;
A
#
# COMPACT_ATOMS: atom_id res chain seq x y z
N MET A 1 14.41 5.96 -14.16
CA MET A 1 13.95 6.91 -13.13
C MET A 1 12.44 6.77 -13.10
N THR A 2 11.86 6.43 -11.96
CA THR A 2 10.40 6.32 -11.84
C THR A 2 9.86 7.70 -11.52
N SER A 3 9.03 8.26 -12.39
CA SER A 3 8.45 9.59 -12.21
C SER A 3 7.25 9.53 -11.26
N VAL A 4 6.87 10.69 -10.71
CA VAL A 4 5.62 10.84 -9.92
C VAL A 4 4.40 10.30 -10.69
N GLU A 5 4.38 10.50 -12.01
CA GLU A 5 3.33 9.99 -12.91
C GLU A 5 3.34 8.45 -13.00
N GLU A 6 4.51 7.83 -13.00
CA GLU A 6 4.64 6.36 -13.02
C GLU A 6 4.10 5.75 -11.72
N HIS A 7 4.30 6.40 -10.56
CA HIS A 7 3.66 5.98 -9.31
C HIS A 7 2.15 6.06 -9.38
N GLN A 8 1.58 7.17 -9.86
CA GLN A 8 0.13 7.32 -10.02
C GLN A 8 -0.43 6.24 -10.94
N LYS A 9 0.24 5.98 -12.07
CA LYS A 9 -0.13 4.92 -13.00
C LYS A 9 -0.14 3.56 -12.32
N ASN A 10 0.91 3.23 -11.57
CA ASN A 10 1.00 1.94 -10.86
C ASN A 10 -0.08 1.80 -9.80
N ILE A 11 -0.29 2.84 -8.98
CA ILE A 11 -1.36 2.87 -7.96
C ILE A 11 -2.71 2.61 -8.63
N LYS A 12 -3.01 3.33 -9.72
CA LYS A 12 -4.26 3.16 -10.46
C LYS A 12 -4.42 1.74 -10.99
N GLN A 13 -3.37 1.16 -11.59
CA GLN A 13 -3.42 -0.21 -12.11
C GLN A 13 -3.75 -1.24 -11.02
N PHE A 14 -3.10 -1.14 -9.85
CA PHE A 14 -3.37 -2.05 -8.75
C PHE A 14 -4.77 -1.84 -8.14
N LEU A 15 -5.24 -0.60 -8.04
CA LEU A 15 -6.60 -0.32 -7.57
C LEU A 15 -7.66 -0.82 -8.55
N ASP A 16 -7.46 -0.62 -9.86
CA ASP A 16 -8.34 -1.13 -10.91
C ASP A 16 -8.41 -2.65 -10.88
N ASP A 17 -7.26 -3.31 -10.69
CA ASP A 17 -7.15 -4.76 -10.54
C ASP A 17 -7.98 -5.28 -9.34
N ILE A 18 -7.87 -4.62 -8.18
CA ILE A 18 -8.68 -4.95 -6.98
C ILE A 18 -10.17 -4.71 -7.25
N ASN A 19 -10.53 -3.56 -7.84
CA ASN A 19 -11.91 -3.18 -8.12
C ASN A 19 -12.59 -4.11 -9.13
N GLU A 20 -11.85 -4.62 -10.12
CA GLU A 20 -12.36 -5.64 -11.03
C GLU A 20 -12.73 -6.92 -10.27
N LYS A 21 -11.88 -7.39 -9.35
CA LYS A 21 -12.12 -8.61 -8.56
C LYS A 21 -13.27 -8.44 -7.57
N ILE A 22 -13.43 -7.25 -6.99
CA ILE A 22 -14.60 -6.89 -6.18
C ILE A 22 -15.87 -7.00 -7.04
N ARG A 23 -15.91 -6.33 -8.20
CA ARG A 23 -17.08 -6.30 -9.08
C ARG A 23 -17.46 -7.68 -9.63
N ALA A 24 -16.47 -8.52 -9.89
CA ALA A 24 -16.68 -9.89 -10.35
C ALA A 24 -17.04 -10.87 -9.22
N GLY A 25 -17.08 -10.45 -7.96
CA GLY A 25 -17.36 -11.32 -6.82
C GLY A 25 -16.25 -12.34 -6.50
N LEU A 26 -15.02 -12.07 -6.95
CA LEU A 26 -13.89 -13.03 -6.91
C LEU A 26 -13.00 -12.88 -5.67
N LEU A 27 -13.52 -12.30 -4.58
CA LEU A 27 -12.73 -12.01 -3.39
C LEU A 27 -12.12 -13.26 -2.75
N LEU A 28 -12.83 -14.40 -2.76
CA LEU A 28 -12.32 -15.68 -2.26
C LEU A 28 -11.32 -16.34 -3.21
N ASP A 29 -11.66 -16.40 -4.49
CA ASP A 29 -10.85 -17.15 -5.46
C ASP A 29 -9.55 -16.43 -5.82
N ARG A 30 -9.50 -15.11 -5.59
CA ARG A 30 -8.39 -14.24 -5.98
C ARG A 30 -7.71 -13.54 -4.81
N GLN A 31 -7.84 -14.05 -3.59
CA GLN A 31 -7.22 -13.49 -2.36
C GLN A 31 -5.75 -13.16 -2.52
N LYS A 32 -4.98 -14.09 -3.10
CA LYS A 32 -3.53 -13.92 -3.30
C LYS A 32 -3.19 -12.73 -4.18
N ILE A 33 -3.97 -12.54 -5.26
CA ILE A 33 -3.77 -11.44 -6.19
C ILE A 33 -4.21 -10.13 -5.55
N ILE A 34 -5.37 -10.12 -4.87
CA ILE A 34 -5.86 -8.93 -4.17
C ILE A 34 -4.85 -8.46 -3.12
N ALA A 35 -4.32 -9.38 -2.31
CA ALA A 35 -3.36 -9.06 -1.27
C ALA A 35 -2.02 -8.57 -1.83
N PHE A 36 -1.56 -9.18 -2.93
CA PHE A 36 -0.40 -8.71 -3.67
C PHE A 36 -0.62 -7.28 -4.19
N SER A 37 -1.69 -7.05 -4.98
CA SER A 37 -2.02 -5.76 -5.55
C SER A 37 -2.20 -4.69 -4.48
N ALA A 38 -2.83 -5.03 -3.36
CA ALA A 38 -3.06 -4.09 -2.27
C ALA A 38 -1.76 -3.67 -1.56
N SER A 39 -0.82 -4.61 -1.37
CA SER A 39 0.48 -4.28 -0.80
C SER A 39 1.35 -3.46 -1.74
N GLU A 40 1.36 -3.78 -3.05
CA GLU A 40 2.11 -3.01 -4.04
C GLU A 40 1.53 -1.60 -4.19
N ALA A 41 0.20 -1.46 -4.17
CA ALA A 41 -0.46 -0.16 -4.14
C ALA A 41 -0.06 0.65 -2.90
N ALA A 42 -0.03 0.03 -1.72
CA ALA A 42 0.35 0.70 -0.48
C ALA A 42 1.81 1.20 -0.50
N ALA A 43 2.74 0.39 -1.01
CA ALA A 43 4.13 0.81 -1.18
C ALA A 43 4.26 1.98 -2.17
N ASN A 44 3.59 1.90 -3.33
CA ASN A 44 3.60 2.98 -4.32
C ASN A 44 2.94 4.26 -3.80
N LEU A 45 1.90 4.16 -2.96
CA LEU A 45 1.27 5.29 -2.29
C LEU A 45 2.26 6.04 -1.38
N LEU A 46 3.03 5.32 -0.56
CA LEU A 46 4.09 5.96 0.24
C LEU A 46 5.16 6.59 -0.64
N GLU A 47 5.61 5.89 -1.68
CA GLU A 47 6.63 6.40 -2.59
C GLU A 47 6.18 7.71 -3.27
N TYR A 48 4.94 7.72 -3.77
CA TYR A 48 4.30 8.91 -4.32
C TYR A 48 4.28 10.06 -3.33
N TYR A 49 3.82 9.81 -2.09
CA TYR A 49 3.81 10.81 -1.02
C TYR A 49 5.20 11.41 -0.76
N LEU A 50 6.22 10.55 -0.64
CA LEU A 50 7.58 10.97 -0.33
C LEU A 50 8.19 11.80 -1.47
N HIS A 51 7.98 11.42 -2.73
CA HIS A 51 8.43 12.20 -3.89
C HIS A 51 7.69 13.53 -4.01
N LYS A 52 6.37 13.54 -3.80
CA LYS A 52 5.56 14.78 -3.83
C LYS A 52 5.98 15.78 -2.77
N LYS A 53 6.33 15.31 -1.57
CA LYS A 53 6.87 16.14 -0.48
C LYS A 53 8.37 16.41 -0.60
N GLN A 54 9.04 15.92 -1.65
CA GLN A 54 10.48 16.06 -1.88
C GLN A 54 11.34 15.53 -0.72
N LEU A 55 10.86 14.50 -0.02
CA LEU A 55 11.54 13.89 1.13
C LEU A 55 12.58 12.85 0.72
N VAL A 56 12.53 12.39 -0.53
CA VAL A 56 13.44 11.39 -1.09
C VAL A 56 13.89 11.80 -2.48
N GLN A 57 15.04 11.29 -2.91
CA GLN A 57 15.60 11.53 -4.24
C GLN A 57 14.84 10.75 -5.33
N ALA A 58 14.85 11.28 -6.56
CA ALA A 58 14.32 10.59 -7.72
C ALA A 58 14.94 9.18 -7.85
N GLY A 59 14.08 8.16 -7.99
CA GLY A 59 14.49 6.75 -8.06
C GLY A 59 14.60 6.03 -6.71
N PHE A 60 14.37 6.70 -5.58
CA PHE A 60 14.14 6.02 -4.30
C PHE A 60 12.88 5.15 -4.43
N ARG A 61 13.00 3.84 -4.16
CA ARG A 61 11.90 2.88 -4.22
C ARG A 61 11.53 2.35 -2.86
N VAL A 62 10.23 2.37 -2.57
CA VAL A 62 9.67 1.75 -1.37
C VAL A 62 9.45 0.27 -1.64
N ASN A 63 10.04 -0.58 -0.80
CA ASN A 63 9.83 -2.02 -0.88
C ASN A 63 8.90 -2.47 0.25
N HIS A 64 7.89 -3.29 -0.07
CA HIS A 64 6.97 -3.85 0.91
C HIS A 64 7.71 -4.54 2.09
N ARG A 65 8.87 -5.15 1.83
CA ARG A 65 9.71 -5.83 2.85
C ARG A 65 10.24 -4.90 3.92
N TYR A 66 10.18 -3.59 3.73
CA TYR A 66 10.56 -2.62 4.77
C TYR A 66 9.54 -2.61 5.91
N PHE A 67 8.31 -3.04 5.66
CA PHE A 67 7.20 -3.01 6.61
C PHE A 67 6.97 -4.32 7.37
N THR A 68 7.96 -5.21 7.40
CA THR A 68 7.88 -6.44 8.23
C THR A 68 7.89 -6.16 9.73
N SER A 69 8.35 -4.98 10.16
CA SER A 69 8.30 -4.52 11.56
C SER A 69 8.53 -3.01 11.64
N GLU A 70 8.07 -2.40 12.73
CA GLU A 70 8.25 -0.96 13.00
C GLU A 70 9.72 -0.57 13.03
N ARG A 71 10.55 -1.32 13.77
CA ARG A 71 12.01 -1.10 13.84
C ARG A 71 12.65 -1.08 12.44
N LYS A 72 12.25 -1.99 11.56
CA LYS A 72 12.81 -2.05 10.20
C LYS A 72 12.33 -0.87 9.37
N ALA A 73 11.04 -0.54 9.42
CA ALA A 73 10.49 0.62 8.73
C ALA A 73 11.19 1.91 9.18
N GLU A 74 11.38 2.11 10.48
CA GLU A 74 12.08 3.29 11.03
C GLU A 74 13.54 3.40 10.57
N SER A 75 14.23 2.28 10.35
CA SER A 75 15.60 2.29 9.84
C SER A 75 15.71 2.83 8.40
N TYR A 76 14.70 2.57 7.57
CA TYR A 76 14.64 3.09 6.19
C TYR A 76 14.07 4.49 6.12
N PHE A 77 13.11 4.80 7.00
CA PHE A 77 12.44 6.09 7.06
C PHE A 77 12.86 6.81 8.34
N SER A 78 14.16 7.09 8.51
CA SER A 78 14.68 7.72 9.73
C SER A 78 14.35 9.20 9.86
N PHE A 79 13.94 9.84 8.76
CA PHE A 79 13.54 11.24 8.71
C PHE A 79 12.08 11.46 9.18
N PRO A 80 11.73 12.66 9.66
CA PRO A 80 10.36 13.00 10.05
C PRO A 80 9.50 13.34 8.82
N PHE A 81 8.24 12.93 8.86
CA PHE A 81 7.19 13.37 7.92
C PHE A 81 5.81 13.31 8.58
N SER A 82 4.85 14.03 8.00
CA SER A 82 3.52 14.16 8.61
C SER A 82 2.82 12.80 8.68
N LYS A 83 2.14 12.57 9.81
CA LYS A 83 1.45 11.29 10.14
C LYS A 83 2.31 10.02 9.97
N LYS A 84 3.64 10.14 10.04
CA LYS A 84 4.59 9.02 9.86
C LYS A 84 4.20 7.75 10.61
N GLN A 85 3.96 7.84 11.91
CA GLN A 85 3.65 6.66 12.73
C GLN A 85 2.37 5.96 12.27
N GLU A 86 1.35 6.73 11.88
CA GLU A 86 0.08 6.19 11.41
C GLU A 86 0.24 5.51 10.04
N ILE A 87 0.93 6.18 9.11
CA ILE A 87 1.25 5.64 7.78
C ILE A 87 2.05 4.34 7.89
N ILE A 88 3.11 4.32 8.72
CA ILE A 88 3.95 3.13 8.93
C ILE A 88 3.14 1.99 9.55
N LYS A 89 2.26 2.26 10.53
CA LYS A 89 1.37 1.24 11.10
C LYS A 89 0.44 0.63 10.06
N LEU A 90 -0.16 1.45 9.19
CA LEU A 90 -1.02 0.96 8.11
C LEU A 90 -0.25 0.09 7.11
N LEU A 91 0.99 0.46 6.78
CA LEU A 91 1.86 -0.29 5.88
C LEU A 91 2.32 -1.63 6.46
N ILE A 92 2.66 -1.66 7.76
CA ILE A 92 3.00 -2.91 8.45
C ILE A 92 1.79 -3.84 8.45
N LYS A 93 0.61 -3.31 8.79
CA LYS A 93 -0.63 -4.08 8.75
C LYS A 93 -0.96 -4.59 7.35
N GLN A 94 -0.62 -3.82 6.31
CA GLN A 94 -0.78 -4.26 4.93
C GLN A 94 0.12 -5.45 4.58
N GLU A 95 1.38 -5.43 5.03
CA GLU A 95 2.31 -6.56 4.85
C GLU A 95 1.84 -7.80 5.64
N GLU A 96 1.29 -7.63 6.85
CA GLU A 96 0.69 -8.74 7.60
C GLU A 96 -0.48 -9.40 6.82
N TYR A 97 -1.36 -8.60 6.21
CA TYR A 97 -2.42 -9.15 5.37
C TYR A 97 -1.86 -9.87 4.14
N ARG A 98 -0.81 -9.31 3.52
CA ARG A 98 -0.12 -9.95 2.40
C ARG A 98 0.43 -11.31 2.79
N ASP A 99 1.11 -11.41 3.92
CA ASP A 99 1.66 -12.68 4.40
C ASP A 99 0.57 -13.73 4.62
N ILE A 100 -0.55 -13.31 5.23
CA ILE A 100 -1.68 -14.20 5.53
C ILE A 100 -2.41 -14.66 4.26
N LEU A 101 -2.66 -13.74 3.31
CA LEU A 101 -3.53 -13.98 2.16
C LEU A 101 -2.78 -14.50 0.92
N CYS A 102 -1.50 -14.14 0.73
CA CYS A 102 -0.68 -14.65 -0.38
C CYS A 102 -0.12 -16.05 -0.09
N TYR A 103 0.42 -16.26 1.12
CA TYR A 103 1.17 -17.47 1.47
C TYR A 103 0.41 -18.43 2.39
N GLY A 104 -0.64 -17.97 3.06
CA GLY A 104 -1.49 -18.80 3.91
C GLY A 104 -2.47 -19.68 3.14
N LYS A 105 -3.20 -20.52 3.89
CA LYS A 105 -4.44 -21.16 3.40
C LYS A 105 -5.50 -20.09 3.16
N GLU A 106 -6.41 -20.36 2.22
CA GLU A 106 -7.57 -19.50 1.96
C GLU A 106 -8.26 -19.08 3.25
N LYS A 107 -8.55 -17.79 3.34
CA LYS A 107 -9.17 -17.16 4.50
C LYS A 107 -10.61 -16.78 4.19
N GLU A 108 -11.32 -16.38 5.23
CA GLU A 108 -12.67 -15.83 5.07
C GLU A 108 -12.63 -14.51 4.30
N ILE A 109 -13.70 -14.23 3.55
CA ILE A 109 -13.90 -12.96 2.81
C ILE A 109 -13.59 -11.74 3.69
N LYS A 110 -13.96 -11.82 4.97
CA LYS A 110 -13.72 -10.76 5.95
C LYS A 110 -12.26 -10.32 6.01
N LYS A 111 -11.30 -11.25 5.92
CA LYS A 111 -9.86 -10.91 5.95
C LYS A 111 -9.39 -10.20 4.68
N VAL A 112 -9.98 -10.55 3.54
CA VAL A 112 -9.73 -9.88 2.27
C VAL A 112 -10.26 -8.45 2.32
N GLN A 113 -11.47 -8.29 2.84
CA GLN A 113 -12.09 -6.98 3.00
C GLN A 113 -11.30 -6.10 3.97
N GLU A 114 -10.87 -6.67 5.10
CA GLU A 114 -10.00 -5.97 6.07
C GLU A 114 -8.70 -5.45 5.44
N ALA A 115 -8.12 -6.17 4.47
CA ALA A 115 -6.93 -5.76 3.72
C ALA A 115 -7.22 -4.62 2.74
N ILE A 116 -8.36 -4.69 2.04
CA ILE A 116 -8.82 -3.63 1.13
C ILE A 116 -9.15 -2.35 1.93
N ASP A 117 -9.85 -2.48 3.05
CA ASP A 117 -10.22 -1.35 3.89
C ASP A 117 -8.98 -0.65 4.48
N ASN A 118 -7.94 -1.42 4.82
CA ASN A 118 -6.66 -0.88 5.28
C ASN A 118 -5.95 -0.06 4.19
N LEU A 119 -5.92 -0.56 2.96
CA LEU A 119 -5.41 0.18 1.80
C LEU A 119 -6.22 1.46 1.55
N THR A 120 -7.56 1.39 1.60
CA THR A 120 -8.41 2.57 1.41
C THR A 120 -8.14 3.63 2.47
N LYS A 121 -7.95 3.23 3.73
CA LYS A 121 -7.57 4.17 4.82
C LYS A 121 -6.22 4.82 4.54
N LEU A 122 -5.22 4.04 4.12
CA LEU A 122 -3.91 4.58 3.77
C LEU A 122 -4.01 5.58 2.61
N LYS A 123 -4.78 5.25 1.56
CA LYS A 123 -5.03 6.14 0.43
C LYS A 123 -5.67 7.46 0.89
N GLN A 124 -6.73 7.40 1.69
CA GLN A 124 -7.41 8.58 2.21
C GLN A 124 -6.45 9.45 3.03
N LEU A 125 -5.66 8.83 3.90
CA LEU A 125 -4.67 9.53 4.72
C LEU A 125 -3.66 10.30 3.86
N ILE A 126 -3.15 9.68 2.80
CA ILE A 126 -2.18 10.32 1.90
C ILE A 126 -2.83 11.43 1.08
N ILE A 127 -4.06 11.24 0.60
CA ILE A 127 -4.83 12.27 -0.11
C ILE A 127 -5.05 13.50 0.78
N GLU A 128 -5.45 13.30 2.05
CA GLU A 128 -5.62 14.38 3.02
C GLU A 128 -4.31 15.17 3.23
N GLU A 129 -3.18 14.47 3.32
CA GLU A 129 -1.88 15.11 3.55
C GLU A 129 -1.33 15.84 2.32
N LEU A 130 -1.74 15.44 1.12
CA LEU A 130 -1.33 16.08 -0.14
C LEU A 130 -2.31 17.15 -0.62
N GLY A 131 -3.58 17.05 -0.23
CA GLY A 131 -4.65 17.93 -0.72
C GLY A 131 -5.03 17.69 -2.18
N GLU A 132 -4.72 16.51 -2.73
CA GLU A 132 -4.98 16.15 -4.13
C GLU A 132 -5.48 14.70 -4.25
N GLU A 133 -6.34 14.43 -5.23
CA GLU A 133 -6.82 13.08 -5.51
C GLU A 133 -5.79 12.25 -6.31
N ILE A 134 -5.78 10.94 -6.05
CA ILE A 134 -4.91 9.94 -6.68
C ILE A 134 -5.76 8.88 -7.39
#